data_AF-A0A9P9QCH5-F1
#
_entry.id   AF-A0A9P9QCH5-F1
#
_cell.length_a   1.000
_cell.length_b   1.000
_cell.length_c   1.000
_cell.angle_alpha   90.00
_cell.angle_beta   90.00
_cell.angle_gamma   90.00
#
_symmetry.space_group_name_H-M   'P 1'
#
loop_
_entity.id
_entity.type
_entity.pdbx_description
1 polymer ?
#
loop_
_entity_poly.entity_id
_entity_poly.type
_entity_poly.pdbx_seq_one_letter_code
_entity_poly.pdbx_strand_id
1 'polypeptide(L)'
;MSHIQTIHLEHLPPNYDLHIALYRNVTNAAFLHQQLLAGNTDFEYALIDASVILSKVHILAAAYRAVNDLLENRLRSRNVHSEIVFSLSPNNNIAESFRRFGLTPTTTTNLLIIKLSTPHSPIPLSSVTNHLTSSIEGENIPFTDENLAVMVDEKRARKIYKLNAVAGGAGSGAGKKGVNGNGAGGGGGDERMGLLLGVLGAMALRSVTN
;
A
#
# COMPACT_ATOMS: atom_id res chain seq x y z
N MET A 1 0.44 1.34 -24.13
CA MET A 1 0.44 2.70 -23.53
C MET A 1 0.78 2.53 -22.06
N SER A 2 1.70 3.31 -21.50
CA SER A 2 2.02 3.26 -20.08
C SER A 2 0.94 4.02 -19.27
N HIS A 3 0.35 3.35 -18.28
CA HIS A 3 -0.63 3.86 -17.32
C HIS A 3 0.00 4.44 -16.05
N ILE A 4 1.24 4.90 -16.16
CA ILE A 4 1.97 5.49 -15.03
C ILE A 4 1.47 6.93 -14.87
N GLN A 5 1.13 7.30 -13.64
CA GLN A 5 0.57 8.61 -13.33
C GLN A 5 1.32 9.29 -12.19
N THR A 6 1.32 10.62 -12.20
CA THR A 6 1.84 11.44 -11.10
C THR A 6 0.68 11.91 -10.23
N ILE A 7 0.80 11.70 -8.93
CA ILE A 7 -0.14 12.20 -7.93
C ILE A 7 0.56 13.22 -7.05
N HIS A 8 -0.08 14.37 -6.88
CA HIS A 8 0.31 15.38 -5.91
C HIS A 8 -0.56 15.20 -4.68
N LEU A 9 0.04 15.03 -3.51
CA LEU A 9 -0.70 14.95 -2.26
C LEU A 9 -1.03 16.36 -1.77
N GLU A 10 -2.30 16.59 -1.46
CA GLU A 10 -2.73 17.80 -0.79
C GLU A 10 -1.99 17.94 0.55
N HIS A 11 -1.62 19.18 0.90
CA HIS A 11 -0.88 19.54 2.11
C HIS A 11 0.58 19.08 2.20
N LEU A 12 1.16 18.44 1.18
CA LEU A 12 2.61 18.33 1.08
C LEU A 12 3.23 19.63 0.54
N PRO A 13 4.49 19.94 0.89
CA PRO A 13 5.24 21.00 0.24
C PRO A 13 5.25 20.81 -1.29
N PRO A 14 5.37 21.90 -2.07
CA PRO A 14 5.40 21.81 -3.52
C PRO A 14 6.58 20.96 -4.00
N ASN A 15 6.41 20.32 -5.17
CA ASN A 15 7.42 19.48 -5.85
C ASN A 15 7.78 18.17 -5.11
N TYR A 16 6.84 17.63 -4.33
CA TYR A 16 6.87 16.24 -3.84
C TYR A 16 5.88 15.41 -4.65
N ASP A 17 6.38 14.80 -5.73
CA ASP A 17 5.54 14.13 -6.71
C ASP A 17 5.62 12.61 -6.54
N LEU A 18 4.47 11.95 -6.46
CA LEU A 18 4.39 10.50 -6.40
C LEU A 18 4.10 9.94 -7.80
N HIS A 19 5.11 9.31 -8.40
CA HIS A 19 4.91 8.53 -9.62
C HIS A 19 4.46 7.12 -9.23
N ILE A 20 3.26 6.74 -9.67
CA ILE A 20 2.63 5.47 -9.32
C ILE A 20 2.37 4.63 -10.57
N ALA A 21 2.67 3.34 -10.48
CA ALA A 21 2.36 2.36 -11.49
C ALA A 21 1.73 1.11 -10.86
N LEU A 22 0.69 0.57 -11.50
CA LEU A 22 0.07 -0.70 -11.11
C LEU A 22 0.32 -1.73 -12.22
N TYR A 23 0.75 -2.92 -11.81
CA TYR A 23 1.00 -4.05 -12.68
C TYR A 23 0.23 -5.28 -12.21
N ARG A 24 -0.26 -6.06 -13.17
CA ARG A 24 -0.81 -7.40 -12.96
C ARG A 24 -0.01 -8.44 -13.73
N ASN A 25 -0.15 -9.70 -13.36
CA ASN A 25 0.53 -10.83 -14.01
C ASN A 25 2.05 -10.66 -14.08
N VAL A 26 2.66 -10.14 -13.02
CA VAL A 26 4.11 -9.96 -12.95
C VAL A 26 4.82 -11.31 -12.85
N THR A 27 5.82 -11.54 -13.70
CA THR A 27 6.57 -12.81 -13.77
C THR A 27 7.98 -12.72 -13.20
N ASN A 28 8.57 -11.51 -13.14
CA ASN A 28 9.95 -11.31 -12.70
C ASN A 28 10.07 -10.78 -11.26
N ALA A 29 9.10 -11.08 -10.39
CA ALA A 29 9.08 -10.67 -8.98
C ALA A 29 10.37 -11.08 -8.21
N ALA A 30 10.91 -12.27 -8.47
CA ALA A 30 12.15 -12.74 -7.85
C ALA A 30 13.36 -11.86 -8.21
N PHE A 31 13.47 -11.44 -9.47
CA PHE A 31 14.51 -10.54 -9.94
C PHE A 31 14.39 -9.17 -9.25
N LEU A 32 13.19 -8.58 -9.23
CA LEU A 32 12.96 -7.29 -8.59
C LEU A 32 13.30 -7.33 -7.09
N HIS A 33 12.93 -8.41 -6.40
CA HIS A 33 13.27 -8.59 -4.99
C HIS A 33 14.79 -8.71 -4.77
N GLN A 34 15.50 -9.39 -5.66
CA GLN A 34 16.96 -9.46 -5.60
C GLN A 34 17.61 -8.08 -5.76
N GLN A 35 17.09 -7.22 -6.64
CA GLN A 35 17.59 -5.85 -6.80
C GLN A 35 17.43 -5.03 -5.51
N LEU A 36 16.31 -5.19 -4.80
CA LEU A 36 16.08 -4.55 -3.50
C LEU A 36 17.08 -5.05 -2.45
N LEU A 37 17.32 -6.36 -2.37
CA LEU A 37 18.28 -6.94 -1.43
C LEU A 37 19.73 -6.52 -1.71
N ALA A 38 20.08 -6.37 -3.00
CA ALA A 38 21.38 -5.86 -3.42
C ALA A 38 21.56 -4.36 -3.12
N GLY A 39 20.49 -3.65 -2.74
CA GLY A 39 20.52 -2.21 -2.51
C GLY A 39 20.76 -1.41 -3.80
N ASN A 40 20.33 -1.93 -4.94
CA ASN A 40 20.50 -1.25 -6.23
C ASN A 40 19.66 0.04 -6.25
N THR A 41 20.33 1.19 -6.37
CA THR A 41 19.70 2.52 -6.39
C THR A 41 18.76 2.72 -7.57
N ASP A 42 19.01 2.04 -8.69
CA ASP A 42 18.16 2.08 -9.88
C ASP A 42 16.77 1.47 -9.61
N PHE A 43 16.71 0.54 -8.64
CA PHE A 43 15.50 -0.14 -8.18
C PHE A 43 14.99 0.40 -6.84
N GLU A 44 15.42 1.60 -6.44
CA GLU A 44 14.89 2.25 -5.24
C GLU A 44 13.44 2.69 -5.48
N TYR A 45 12.50 1.79 -5.26
CA TYR A 45 11.06 2.00 -5.37
C TYR A 45 10.36 1.38 -4.17
N ALA A 46 9.15 1.86 -3.87
CA ALA A 46 8.26 1.13 -2.97
C ALA A 46 7.56 0.05 -3.80
N LEU A 47 8.09 -1.18 -3.75
CA LEU A 47 7.50 -2.34 -4.40
C LEU A 47 6.53 -3.03 -3.43
N ILE A 48 5.23 -2.85 -3.68
CA ILE A 48 4.14 -3.22 -2.78
C ILE A 48 3.30 -4.33 -3.42
N ASP A 49 2.97 -5.37 -2.65
CA ASP A 49 2.01 -6.39 -3.05
C ASP A 49 0.60 -5.77 -3.10
N ALA A 50 0.07 -5.57 -4.31
CA ALA A 50 -1.23 -4.93 -4.51
C ALA A 50 -2.40 -5.80 -4.02
N SER A 51 -2.18 -7.11 -3.74
CA SER A 51 -3.22 -7.99 -3.21
C SER A 51 -3.68 -7.66 -1.79
N VAL A 52 -2.98 -6.77 -1.08
CA VAL A 52 -3.38 -6.30 0.26
C VAL A 52 -3.85 -4.85 0.28
N ILE A 53 -4.03 -4.25 -0.90
CA ILE A 53 -4.34 -2.83 -1.05
C ILE A 53 -5.80 -2.64 -1.42
N LEU A 54 -6.56 -2.11 -0.45
CA LEU A 54 -8.00 -1.90 -0.59
C LEU A 54 -8.41 -0.74 -1.49
N SER A 55 -7.66 0.36 -1.52
CA SER A 55 -8.03 1.56 -2.30
C SER A 55 -6.84 2.48 -2.54
N LYS A 56 -7.03 3.50 -3.40
CA LYS A 56 -6.06 4.59 -3.57
C LYS A 56 -5.78 5.32 -2.26
N VAL A 57 -6.83 5.64 -1.49
CA VAL A 57 -6.71 6.36 -0.21
C VAL A 57 -5.80 5.60 0.78
N HIS A 58 -5.89 4.26 0.80
CA HIS A 58 -5.01 3.43 1.61
C HIS A 58 -3.53 3.68 1.30
N ILE A 59 -3.17 3.73 0.01
CA ILE A 59 -1.80 4.00 -0.43
C ILE A 59 -1.39 5.44 -0.17
N LEU A 60 -2.25 6.39 -0.52
CA LEU A 60 -1.96 7.81 -0.37
C LEU A 60 -1.77 8.19 1.10
N ALA A 61 -2.52 7.58 2.02
CA ALA A 61 -2.33 7.76 3.46
C ALA A 61 -0.95 7.26 3.93
N ALA A 62 -0.51 6.08 3.45
CA ALA A 62 0.83 5.56 3.76
C ALA A 62 1.93 6.44 3.17
N ALA A 63 1.77 6.89 1.93
CA ALA A 63 2.72 7.77 1.26
C ALA A 63 2.82 9.14 1.95
N TYR A 64 1.68 9.74 2.29
CA TYR A 64 1.61 11.00 3.02
C TYR A 64 2.37 10.91 4.35
N ARG A 65 2.14 9.84 5.12
CA ARG A 65 2.85 9.60 6.37
C ARG A 65 4.36 9.49 6.15
N ALA A 66 4.78 8.65 5.22
CA ALA A 66 6.19 8.43 4.92
C ALA A 66 6.91 9.71 4.49
N VAL A 67 6.26 10.57 3.70
CA VAL A 67 6.82 11.86 3.28
C VAL A 67 6.91 12.83 4.46
N ASN A 68 5.92 12.88 5.35
CA ASN A 68 6.02 13.69 6.57
C ASN A 68 7.15 13.20 7.49
N ASP A 69 7.30 11.88 7.65
CA ASP A 69 8.41 11.30 8.42
C ASP A 69 9.78 11.62 7.74
N LEU A 70 9.85 11.72 6.41
CA LEU A 70 11.03 12.22 5.69
C LEU A 70 11.29 13.70 5.99
N LEU A 71 10.27 14.56 5.89
CA LEU A 71 10.37 16.00 6.09
C LEU A 71 10.79 16.37 7.52
N GLU A 72 10.30 15.62 8.51
CA GLU A 72 10.63 15.80 9.92
C GLU A 72 11.91 15.06 10.35
N ASN A 73 12.59 14.39 9.41
CA ASN A 73 13.79 13.58 9.65
C ASN A 73 13.57 12.49 10.74
N ARG A 74 12.40 11.85 10.71
CA ARG A 74 11.97 10.78 11.62
C ARG A 74 11.78 9.43 10.91
N LEU A 75 12.44 9.23 9.78
CA LEU A 75 12.42 7.94 9.07
C LEU A 75 12.92 6.82 9.98
N ARG A 76 12.19 5.71 9.99
CA ARG A 76 12.57 4.50 10.74
C ARG A 76 13.25 3.47 9.86
N SER A 77 12.94 3.51 8.57
CA SER A 77 13.54 2.68 7.54
C SER A 77 14.68 3.43 6.81
N ARG A 78 15.32 2.74 5.86
CA ARG A 78 16.53 3.23 5.18
C ARG A 78 16.28 4.41 4.23
N ASN A 79 15.10 4.48 3.61
CA ASN A 79 14.72 5.53 2.67
C ASN A 79 13.21 5.74 2.67
N VAL A 80 12.75 6.82 2.05
CA VAL A 80 11.32 7.16 2.04
C VAL A 80 10.46 6.08 1.38
N HIS A 81 10.95 5.40 0.34
CA HIS A 81 10.21 4.33 -0.34
C HIS A 81 9.97 3.12 0.56
N SER A 82 11.00 2.73 1.31
CA SER A 82 10.92 1.73 2.37
C SER A 82 9.94 2.17 3.47
N GLU A 83 9.91 3.46 3.78
CA GLU A 83 9.01 4.04 4.78
C GLU A 83 7.56 4.00 4.32
N ILE A 84 7.28 4.12 3.01
CA ILE A 84 5.93 3.95 2.45
C ILE A 84 5.43 2.52 2.72
N VAL A 85 6.25 1.50 2.43
CA VAL A 85 5.90 0.10 2.70
C VAL A 85 5.70 -0.13 4.19
N PHE A 86 6.61 0.40 5.00
CA PHE A 86 6.49 0.34 6.45
C PHE A 86 5.20 1.01 6.93
N SER A 87 4.83 2.17 6.38
CA SER A 87 3.65 2.97 6.74
C SER A 87 2.30 2.31 6.51
N LEU A 88 2.24 1.28 5.65
CA LEU A 88 1.05 0.44 5.50
C LEU A 88 0.79 -0.42 6.73
N SER A 89 1.85 -0.86 7.43
CA SER A 89 1.71 -1.82 8.52
C SER A 89 1.01 -1.22 9.75
N PRO A 90 0.11 -1.94 10.42
CA PRO A 90 -0.42 -1.52 11.72
C PRO A 90 0.56 -1.82 12.87
N ASN A 91 1.67 -2.51 12.60
CA ASN A 91 2.65 -2.91 13.60
C ASN A 91 3.97 -2.14 13.45
N ASN A 92 4.78 -2.15 14.52
CA ASN A 92 6.09 -1.48 14.56
C ASN A 92 7.25 -2.36 14.09
N ASN A 93 6.98 -3.57 13.54
CA ASN A 93 8.01 -4.49 13.10
C ASN A 93 8.30 -4.25 11.61
N ILE A 94 9.47 -3.67 11.33
CA ILE A 94 9.90 -3.32 9.97
C ILE A 94 9.96 -4.55 9.07
N ALA A 95 10.63 -5.63 9.52
CA ALA A 95 10.79 -6.85 8.72
C ALA A 95 9.45 -7.52 8.40
N GLU A 96 8.54 -7.58 9.37
CA GLU A 96 7.20 -8.13 9.17
C GLU A 96 6.35 -7.24 8.24
N SER A 97 6.56 -5.92 8.25
CA SER A 97 5.90 -4.99 7.34
C SER A 97 6.29 -5.29 5.88
N PHE A 98 7.59 -5.46 5.60
CA PHE A 98 8.06 -5.87 4.29
C PHE A 98 7.53 -7.25 3.86
N ARG A 99 7.48 -8.22 4.78
CA ARG A 99 6.92 -9.54 4.48
C ARG A 99 5.44 -9.50 4.12
N ARG A 100 4.66 -8.61 4.74
CA ARG A 100 3.19 -8.56 4.54
C ARG A 100 2.76 -7.71 3.36
N PHE A 101 3.42 -6.57 3.18
CA PHE A 101 3.03 -5.53 2.22
C PHE A 101 4.03 -5.36 1.08
N GLY A 102 5.28 -5.75 1.26
CA GLY A 102 6.30 -5.66 0.22
C GLY A 102 6.18 -6.79 -0.81
N LEU A 103 6.93 -6.63 -1.89
CA LEU A 103 7.15 -7.64 -2.90
C LEU A 103 7.67 -8.94 -2.28
N THR A 104 6.96 -10.05 -2.53
CA THR A 104 7.40 -11.40 -2.18
C THR A 104 7.70 -12.18 -3.47
N PRO A 105 8.90 -12.78 -3.63
CA PRO A 105 9.35 -13.40 -4.88
C PRO A 105 8.39 -14.42 -5.50
N THR A 106 7.66 -15.16 -4.68
CA THR A 106 6.87 -16.32 -5.10
C THR A 106 5.37 -16.07 -5.16
N THR A 107 4.86 -15.08 -4.42
CA THR A 107 3.42 -14.87 -4.26
C THR A 107 2.91 -13.60 -4.95
N THR A 108 3.80 -12.64 -5.22
CA THR A 108 3.39 -11.34 -5.76
C THR A 108 3.26 -11.41 -7.28
N THR A 109 2.02 -11.47 -7.76
CA THR A 109 1.65 -11.32 -9.19
C THR A 109 1.07 -9.94 -9.49
N ASN A 110 0.56 -9.27 -8.46
CA ASN A 110 -0.05 -7.96 -8.50
C ASN A 110 0.87 -6.98 -7.78
N LEU A 111 1.47 -6.04 -8.52
CA LEU A 111 2.54 -5.19 -8.02
C LEU A 111 2.16 -3.72 -8.15
N LEU A 112 2.18 -3.01 -7.04
CA LEU A 112 2.09 -1.56 -6.99
C LEU A 112 3.48 -0.97 -6.76
N ILE A 113 3.81 0.06 -7.53
CA ILE A 113 5.14 0.68 -7.53
C ILE A 113 4.97 2.17 -7.30
N ILE A 114 5.75 2.71 -6.37
CA ILE A 114 5.76 4.15 -6.09
C ILE A 114 7.19 4.66 -6.08
N LYS A 115 7.43 5.73 -6.84
CA LYS A 115 8.65 6.54 -6.78
C LYS A 115 8.28 7.96 -6.34
N LEU A 116 8.89 8.41 -5.24
CA LEU A 116 8.86 9.82 -4.85
C LEU A 116 9.94 10.61 -5.60
N SER A 117 9.52 11.67 -6.28
CA SER A 117 10.36 12.77 -6.74
C SER A 117 10.33 13.88 -5.67
N THR A 118 11.48 14.48 -5.36
CA THR A 118 11.60 15.51 -4.32
C THR A 118 12.29 16.76 -4.88
N PRO A 119 12.19 17.93 -4.22
CA PRO A 119 12.89 19.13 -4.68
C PRO A 119 14.41 18.96 -4.75
N HIS A 120 14.97 18.14 -3.85
CA HIS A 120 16.41 17.87 -3.78
C HIS A 120 16.88 16.76 -4.74
N SER A 121 15.96 15.91 -5.20
CA SER A 121 16.20 14.83 -6.14
C SER A 121 15.00 14.73 -7.07
N PRO A 122 14.91 15.64 -8.06
CA PRO A 122 13.79 15.66 -8.99
C PRO A 122 13.94 14.52 -9.99
N ILE A 123 12.89 13.74 -10.15
CA ILE A 123 12.85 12.58 -11.03
C ILE A 123 11.72 12.81 -12.04
N PRO A 124 12.01 12.88 -13.35
CA PRO A 124 10.97 13.08 -14.34
C PRO A 124 10.17 11.79 -14.54
N LEU A 125 8.86 11.93 -14.75
CA LEU A 125 7.95 10.81 -15.03
C LEU A 125 8.44 9.95 -16.19
N SER A 126 8.99 10.56 -17.24
CA SER A 126 9.52 9.84 -18.42
C SER A 126 10.67 8.89 -18.09
N SER A 127 11.56 9.27 -17.17
CA SER A 127 12.65 8.39 -16.70
C SER A 127 12.09 7.18 -15.96
N VAL A 128 11.14 7.40 -15.05
CA VAL A 128 10.44 6.33 -14.35
C VAL A 128 9.71 5.43 -15.35
N THR A 129 8.99 6.01 -16.32
CA THR A 129 8.27 5.25 -17.34
C THR A 129 9.20 4.36 -18.15
N ASN A 130 10.32 4.90 -18.64
CA ASN A 130 11.28 4.14 -19.42
C ASN A 130 11.87 2.98 -18.60
N HIS A 131 12.28 3.25 -17.37
CA HIS A 131 12.87 2.24 -16.50
C HIS A 131 11.86 1.14 -16.12
N LEU A 132 10.63 1.50 -15.73
CA LEU A 132 9.61 0.51 -15.37
C LEU A 132 9.21 -0.34 -16.58
N THR A 133 9.13 0.26 -17.78
CA THR A 133 8.78 -0.45 -19.02
C THR A 133 9.87 -1.45 -19.43
N SER A 134 11.15 -1.14 -19.20
CA SER A 134 12.26 -2.05 -19.52
C SER A 134 12.47 -3.13 -18.45
N SER A 135 12.15 -2.85 -17.19
CA SER A 135 12.58 -3.66 -16.05
C SER A 135 11.50 -4.57 -15.48
N ILE A 136 10.21 -4.35 -15.81
CA ILE A 136 9.09 -5.13 -15.25
C ILE A 136 8.46 -5.98 -16.33
N GLU A 137 8.40 -7.28 -16.08
CA GLU A 137 7.69 -8.23 -16.92
C GLU A 137 6.29 -8.43 -16.34
N GLY A 138 5.32 -7.70 -16.89
CA GLY A 138 3.92 -7.77 -16.47
C GLY A 138 3.05 -6.80 -17.27
N GLU A 139 1.75 -6.85 -17.04
CA GLU A 139 0.81 -5.95 -17.70
C GLU A 139 0.58 -4.71 -16.85
N ASN A 140 0.99 -3.55 -17.38
CA ASN A 140 0.70 -2.27 -16.75
C ASN A 140 -0.77 -1.89 -16.96
N ILE A 141 -1.47 -1.56 -15.87
CA ILE A 141 -2.89 -1.23 -15.88
C ILE A 141 -3.15 0.11 -15.15
N PRO A 142 -4.28 0.79 -15.40
CA PRO A 142 -4.65 2.01 -14.69
C PRO A 142 -4.69 1.84 -13.16
N PHE A 143 -4.11 2.79 -12.42
CA PHE A 143 -4.23 2.84 -10.96
C PHE A 143 -5.58 3.41 -10.54
N THR A 144 -6.60 2.54 -10.50
CA THR A 144 -7.97 2.90 -10.10
C THR A 144 -8.50 1.96 -9.01
N ASP A 145 -9.53 2.40 -8.29
CA ASP A 145 -10.11 1.62 -7.19
C ASP A 145 -10.82 0.36 -7.69
N GLU A 146 -11.28 0.35 -8.94
CA GLU A 146 -11.89 -0.80 -9.61
C GLU A 146 -10.84 -1.88 -9.89
N ASN A 147 -9.68 -1.51 -10.44
CA ASN A 147 -8.60 -2.46 -10.68
C ASN A 147 -8.05 -3.03 -9.37
N LEU A 148 -7.90 -2.19 -8.34
CA LEU A 148 -7.50 -2.65 -7.00
C LEU A 148 -8.54 -3.60 -6.39
N ALA A 149 -9.85 -3.34 -6.57
CA ALA A 149 -10.92 -4.19 -6.06
C ALA A 149 -10.86 -5.62 -6.61
N VAL A 150 -10.43 -5.79 -7.86
CA VAL A 150 -10.30 -7.11 -8.50
C VAL A 150 -9.04 -7.85 -8.02
N MET A 151 -8.00 -7.13 -7.63
CA MET A 151 -6.69 -7.69 -7.24
C MET A 151 -6.60 -8.04 -5.76
N VAL A 152 -7.45 -7.45 -4.91
CA VAL A 152 -7.33 -7.53 -3.46
C VAL A 152 -7.84 -8.86 -2.90
N ASP A 153 -7.03 -9.49 -2.05
CA ASP A 153 -7.46 -10.56 -1.16
C ASP A 153 -7.96 -9.92 0.15
N GLU A 154 -9.26 -9.65 0.22
CA GLU A 154 -9.87 -9.06 1.42
C GLU A 154 -9.68 -9.90 2.67
N LYS A 155 -9.61 -11.24 2.56
CA LYS A 155 -9.39 -12.12 3.72
C LYS A 155 -7.99 -11.92 4.27
N ARG A 156 -6.99 -11.85 3.39
CA ARG A 156 -5.61 -11.53 3.77
C ARG A 156 -5.50 -10.13 4.35
N ALA A 157 -6.13 -9.13 3.75
CA ALA A 157 -6.15 -7.76 4.27
C ALA A 157 -6.76 -7.70 5.69
N ARG A 158 -7.94 -8.29 5.91
CA ARG A 158 -8.58 -8.39 7.24
C ARG A 158 -7.69 -9.05 8.27
N LYS A 159 -7.03 -10.15 7.90
CA LYS A 159 -6.10 -10.86 8.79
C LYS A 159 -4.88 -10.01 9.16
N ILE A 160 -4.35 -9.25 8.20
CA ILE A 160 -3.18 -8.39 8.43
C ILE A 160 -3.50 -7.30 9.45
N TYR A 161 -4.65 -6.64 9.29
CA TYR A 161 -5.11 -5.55 10.16
C TYR A 161 -5.88 -6.02 11.39
N LYS A 162 -6.03 -7.33 11.59
CA LYS A 162 -6.80 -7.95 12.68
C LYS A 162 -8.24 -7.42 12.75
N LEU A 163 -8.80 -7.09 11.59
CA LEU A 163 -10.17 -6.62 11.44
C LEU A 163 -11.06 -7.85 11.27
N ASN A 164 -11.38 -8.50 12.39
CA ASN A 164 -12.51 -9.42 12.42
C ASN A 164 -13.79 -8.61 12.15
N ALA A 165 -14.79 -9.21 11.51
CA ALA A 165 -16.07 -8.54 11.24
C ALA A 165 -16.69 -8.06 12.57
N VAL A 166 -16.40 -6.82 12.96
CA VAL A 166 -17.12 -6.12 14.01
C VAL A 166 -18.40 -5.64 13.34
N ALA A 167 -19.33 -6.56 13.11
CA ALA A 167 -20.70 -6.20 12.87
C ALA A 167 -21.24 -5.57 14.16
N GLY A 168 -21.27 -4.23 14.19
CA GLY A 168 -22.06 -3.41 15.11
C GLY A 168 -21.69 -3.46 16.59
N GLY A 169 -21.20 -2.34 17.12
CA GLY A 169 -21.14 -2.19 18.58
C GLY A 169 -20.35 -0.99 19.06
N ALA A 170 -20.99 0.17 19.10
CA ALA A 170 -20.66 1.16 20.10
C ALA A 170 -20.94 0.56 21.49
N GLY A 171 -19.90 0.39 22.30
CA GLY A 171 -20.00 0.25 23.75
C GLY A 171 -20.43 -1.11 24.35
N SER A 172 -19.84 -1.38 25.52
CA SER A 172 -20.25 -2.28 26.61
C SER A 172 -19.79 -3.76 26.59
N GLY A 173 -19.01 -4.05 27.65
CA GLY A 173 -19.01 -5.20 28.54
C GLY A 173 -19.75 -6.50 28.20
N ALA A 174 -19.05 -7.61 28.45
CA ALA A 174 -19.52 -8.87 29.03
C ALA A 174 -20.84 -9.49 28.53
N GLY A 175 -20.75 -10.69 27.95
CA GLY A 175 -21.82 -11.68 28.07
C GLY A 175 -22.19 -12.44 26.79
N LYS A 176 -22.06 -13.76 26.89
CA LYS A 176 -22.57 -14.86 26.04
C LYS A 176 -23.94 -14.66 25.34
N LYS A 177 -24.04 -15.41 24.22
CA LYS A 177 -25.20 -16.09 23.58
C LYS A 177 -26.01 -15.33 22.50
N GLY A 178 -25.74 -15.73 21.25
CA GLY A 178 -26.71 -16.29 20.29
C GLY A 178 -27.67 -15.33 19.57
N VAL A 179 -27.68 -15.39 18.24
CA VAL A 179 -28.82 -15.77 17.37
C VAL A 179 -28.44 -15.50 15.91
N ASN A 180 -28.77 -16.48 15.07
CA ASN A 180 -28.57 -16.50 13.63
C ASN A 180 -29.53 -15.50 12.97
N GLY A 181 -29.00 -14.49 12.27
CA GLY A 181 -29.78 -13.47 11.55
C GLY A 181 -29.33 -13.41 10.10
N ASN A 182 -30.07 -14.11 9.23
CA ASN A 182 -29.91 -14.09 7.78
C ASN A 182 -30.64 -12.83 7.24
N GLY A 183 -29.91 -11.92 6.59
CA GLY A 183 -30.47 -10.76 5.89
C GLY A 183 -29.37 -10.15 5.00
N ALA A 184 -29.25 -10.58 3.74
CA ALA A 184 -29.99 -10.12 2.57
C ALA A 184 -29.55 -8.72 2.07
N GLY A 185 -28.69 -8.75 1.04
CA GLY A 185 -28.85 -7.93 -0.17
C GLY A 185 -28.64 -6.43 -0.04
N GLY A 186 -27.38 -6.00 -0.18
CA GLY A 186 -27.00 -4.58 -0.36
C GLY A 186 -25.55 -4.26 0.04
N GLY A 187 -24.89 -5.16 0.79
CA GLY A 187 -23.77 -4.81 1.67
C GLY A 187 -22.33 -4.86 1.12
N GLY A 188 -22.09 -5.16 -0.16
CA GLY A 188 -20.70 -5.31 -0.65
C GLY A 188 -19.88 -4.01 -0.60
N GLY A 189 -20.49 -2.88 -1.02
CA GLY A 189 -19.85 -1.56 -1.00
C GLY A 189 -19.63 -1.03 0.43
N ASP A 190 -20.65 -1.15 1.27
CA ASP A 190 -20.61 -0.70 2.67
C ASP A 190 -19.63 -1.51 3.50
N GLU A 191 -19.54 -2.83 3.26
CA GLU A 191 -18.58 -3.69 3.96
C GLU A 191 -17.14 -3.36 3.56
N ARG A 192 -16.87 -3.12 2.28
CA ARG A 192 -15.54 -2.72 1.80
C ARG A 192 -15.15 -1.33 2.32
N MET A 193 -16.09 -0.39 2.39
CA MET A 193 -15.87 0.91 3.01
C MET A 193 -15.56 0.77 4.51
N GLY A 194 -16.33 -0.05 5.24
CA GLY A 194 -16.07 -0.35 6.64
C GLY A 194 -14.69 -0.98 6.87
N LEU A 195 -14.29 -1.89 6.00
CA LEU A 195 -12.95 -2.49 6.01
C LEU A 195 -11.86 -1.44 5.78
N LEU A 196 -12.02 -0.57 4.77
CA LEU A 196 -11.08 0.51 4.48
C LEU A 196 -10.93 1.46 5.66
N LEU A 197 -12.02 1.86 6.30
CA LEU A 197 -12.00 2.72 7.49
C LEU A 197 -11.26 2.04 8.65
N GLY A 198 -11.50 0.75 8.88
CA GLY A 198 -10.77 -0.02 9.88
C GLY A 198 -9.26 -0.07 9.60
N VAL A 199 -8.86 -0.23 8.33
CA VAL A 199 -7.46 -0.23 7.90
C VAL A 199 -6.81 1.13 8.13
N LEU A 200 -7.44 2.21 7.69
CA LEU A 200 -6.95 3.57 7.88
C LEU A 200 -6.83 3.92 9.38
N GLY A 201 -7.82 3.52 10.18
CA GLY A 201 -7.78 3.67 11.64
C GLY A 201 -6.62 2.92 12.27
N ALA A 202 -6.38 1.66 11.86
CA ALA A 202 -5.26 0.86 12.36
C ALA A 202 -3.89 1.45 11.97
N MET A 203 -3.76 2.00 10.77
CA MET A 203 -2.55 2.71 10.34
C MET A 203 -2.32 3.99 11.16
N ALA A 204 -3.37 4.78 11.38
CA ALA A 204 -3.30 6.02 12.14
C ALA A 204 -2.93 5.77 13.61
N LEU A 205 -3.57 4.81 14.27
CA LEU A 205 -3.34 4.50 15.69
C LEU A 205 -1.94 3.94 15.98
N ARG A 206 -1.21 3.47 14.95
CA ARG A 206 0.17 3.02 15.12
C ARG A 206 1.08 4.12 15.70
N SER A 207 0.86 5.40 15.35
CA SER A 207 1.69 6.49 15.90
C SER A 207 1.52 6.67 17.41
N VAL A 208 0.35 6.32 17.96
CA VAL A 208 0.01 6.51 19.39
C VAL A 208 0.63 5.44 20.29
N THR A 209 1.11 4.34 19.71
CA THR A 209 1.62 3.16 20.45
C THR A 209 3.16 3.06 20.42
N ASN A 210 3.87 4.12 20.04
CA ASN A 210 5.32 4.23 20.15
C ASN A 210 5.72 5.15 21.30
#